data_AF-A0A5V5VVX6-F1
#
_entry.id   AF-A0A5V5VVX6-F1
#
_cell.length_a   1.000
_cell.length_b   1.000
_cell.length_c   1.000
_cell.angle_alpha   90.00
_cell.angle_beta   90.00
_cell.angle_gamma   90.00
#
_symmetry.space_group_name_H-M   'P 1'
#
loop_
_entity.id
_entity.type
_entity.pdbx_description
1 polymer ?
#
loop_
_entity_poly.entity_id
_entity_poly.type
_entity_poly.pdbx_seq_one_letter_code
_entity_poly.pdbx_strand_id
1 'polypeptide(L)'
;SGLHMSVNVLTNGGIRVGDGKQFSLTSNNNSTMTATFNLWGGADRPTVIELDDDQGWQFYSQRNTDGSISFRVNGQMEPNSYSNFDSRYVQDIRLGSLQYGQVWNGPGFSDTSGYVITGITNGNSDELVDGAHRRPIQKLIGNQWYNVVSI
;
A
#
# COMPACT_ATOMS: atom_id res chain seq x y z
N SER A 1 17.77 -35.62 26.17
CA SER A 1 16.94 -34.89 27.16
C SER A 1 15.71 -34.36 26.46
N GLY A 2 14.55 -34.41 27.09
CA GLY A 2 13.26 -34.03 26.49
C GLY A 2 12.16 -34.05 27.56
N LEU A 3 11.05 -33.33 27.31
CA LEU A 3 9.90 -33.07 28.21
C LEU A 3 10.25 -32.52 29.62
N HIS A 4 9.72 -31.35 30.02
CA HIS A 4 9.12 -31.09 31.36
C HIS A 4 8.45 -29.68 31.38
N MET A 5 7.16 -29.45 31.71
CA MET A 5 6.39 -29.77 32.93
C MET A 5 7.02 -29.09 34.17
N SER A 6 6.27 -28.24 34.88
CA SER A 6 5.63 -28.71 36.12
C SER A 6 4.21 -28.15 36.36
N VAL A 7 3.52 -27.67 35.30
CA VAL A 7 2.04 -27.57 35.07
C VAL A 7 1.77 -26.73 33.79
N ASN A 8 0.60 -26.63 33.12
CA ASN A 8 -0.29 -27.67 32.61
C ASN A 8 0.06 -27.98 31.14
N VAL A 9 -0.04 -29.26 30.75
CA VAL A 9 -0.06 -29.73 29.35
C VAL A 9 -0.96 -30.97 29.30
N LEU A 10 -2.10 -30.94 28.60
CA LEU A 10 -2.90 -32.15 28.40
C LEU A 10 -3.59 -32.16 27.02
N THR A 11 -3.42 -33.28 26.32
CA THR A 11 -3.92 -33.62 24.99
C THR A 11 -4.74 -34.90 25.12
N ASN A 12 -5.68 -35.18 24.21
CA ASN A 12 -6.21 -36.54 23.98
C ASN A 12 -6.09 -36.93 22.48
N GLY A 13 -5.27 -36.17 21.74
CA GLY A 13 -5.13 -36.09 20.29
C GLY A 13 -3.98 -35.14 19.91
N GLY A 14 -3.68 -34.98 18.61
CA GLY A 14 -2.34 -34.62 18.13
C GLY A 14 -1.65 -33.39 18.74
N ILE A 15 -0.55 -33.63 19.46
CA ILE A 15 0.67 -32.80 19.47
C ILE A 15 1.75 -33.67 18.81
N ARG A 16 2.49 -33.18 17.81
CA ARG A 16 3.79 -33.73 17.38
C ARG A 16 4.48 -32.84 16.34
N VAL A 17 5.64 -32.30 16.69
CA VAL A 17 6.59 -31.62 15.77
C VAL A 17 8.01 -31.66 16.37
N GLY A 18 9.10 -31.93 15.62
CA GLY A 18 9.24 -32.20 14.18
C GLY A 18 10.39 -33.16 13.84
N ASP A 19 10.26 -33.88 12.73
CA ASP A 19 11.12 -35.01 12.32
C ASP A 19 12.40 -34.57 11.55
N GLY A 20 12.93 -33.39 11.92
CA GLY A 20 14.12 -32.80 11.28
C GLY A 20 14.29 -31.28 11.46
N LYS A 21 13.23 -30.58 11.91
CA LYS A 21 13.22 -29.16 12.29
C LYS A 21 12.32 -28.94 13.50
N GLN A 22 12.74 -28.05 14.40
CA GLN A 22 12.01 -27.72 15.63
C GLN A 22 10.94 -26.65 15.35
N PHE A 23 9.77 -26.79 15.97
CA PHE A 23 8.82 -25.69 16.16
C PHE A 23 9.07 -25.09 17.55
N SER A 24 9.44 -23.80 17.65
CA SER A 24 9.84 -23.16 18.90
C SER A 24 9.02 -21.91 19.21
N LEU A 25 8.72 -21.72 20.50
CA LEU A 25 8.29 -20.46 21.11
C LEU A 25 9.39 -20.09 22.12
N THR A 26 9.84 -18.84 22.14
CA THR A 26 11.00 -18.44 22.96
C THR A 26 10.82 -17.03 23.49
N SER A 27 11.28 -16.80 24.72
CA SER A 27 11.43 -15.49 25.32
C SER A 27 12.88 -15.30 25.75
N ASN A 28 13.46 -14.14 25.43
CA ASN A 28 14.77 -13.72 25.93
C ASN A 28 14.66 -12.97 27.27
N ASN A 29 13.46 -12.87 27.85
CA ASN A 29 13.15 -12.16 29.10
C ASN A 29 13.58 -10.69 29.11
N ASN A 30 13.62 -10.05 27.94
CA ASN A 30 13.89 -8.63 27.78
C ASN A 30 12.68 -7.81 27.31
N SER A 31 11.53 -8.48 27.07
CA SER A 31 10.26 -7.79 26.86
C SER A 31 9.83 -7.11 28.15
N THR A 32 9.32 -5.87 28.05
CA THR A 32 8.75 -5.13 29.19
C THR A 32 7.32 -5.55 29.52
N MET A 33 6.67 -6.31 28.63
CA MET A 33 5.29 -6.76 28.76
C MET A 33 5.18 -8.24 28.45
N THR A 34 4.20 -8.89 29.06
CA THR A 34 3.80 -10.25 28.70
C THR A 34 3.07 -10.20 27.37
N ALA A 35 3.37 -11.14 26.46
CA ALA A 35 2.63 -11.32 25.22
C ALA A 35 1.87 -12.64 25.24
N THR A 36 0.64 -12.65 24.73
CA THR A 36 -0.22 -13.84 24.71
C THR A 36 -0.64 -14.18 23.30
N PHE A 37 -0.73 -15.49 23.03
CA PHE A 37 -1.44 -16.00 21.85
C PHE A 37 -2.78 -16.55 22.31
N ASN A 38 -3.86 -16.00 21.76
CA ASN A 38 -5.23 -16.31 22.16
C ASN A 38 -6.02 -16.98 21.02
N LEU A 39 -6.87 -17.93 21.40
CA LEU A 39 -7.93 -18.47 20.57
C LEU A 39 -9.25 -18.25 21.30
N TRP A 40 -10.10 -17.39 20.75
CA TRP A 40 -11.39 -17.06 21.33
C TRP A 40 -12.44 -16.82 20.25
N GLY A 41 -13.69 -16.67 20.65
CA GLY A 41 -14.78 -16.37 19.73
C GLY A 41 -16.12 -16.21 20.42
N GLY A 42 -17.12 -15.78 19.64
CA GLY A 42 -18.51 -15.60 20.05
C GLY A 42 -19.43 -15.54 18.84
N ALA A 43 -20.73 -15.33 19.05
CA ALA A 43 -21.74 -15.32 17.99
C ALA A 43 -21.39 -14.36 16.83
N ASP A 44 -20.88 -13.17 17.15
CA ASP A 44 -20.53 -12.14 16.15
C ASP A 44 -19.09 -12.24 15.63
N ARG A 45 -18.26 -13.06 16.28
CA ARG A 45 -16.85 -13.28 15.95
C ARG A 45 -16.53 -14.77 16.10
N PRO A 46 -16.98 -15.64 15.18
CA PRO A 46 -16.96 -17.09 15.35
C PRO A 46 -15.58 -17.68 15.72
N THR A 47 -14.51 -17.15 15.15
CA THR A 47 -13.14 -17.59 15.48
C THR A 47 -12.19 -16.42 15.35
N VAL A 48 -11.46 -16.11 16.41
CA VAL A 48 -10.40 -15.10 16.46
C VAL A 48 -9.11 -15.78 16.92
N ILE A 49 -8.06 -15.62 16.14
CA ILE A 49 -6.68 -16.01 16.48
C ILE A 49 -5.89 -14.72 16.67
N GLU A 50 -5.48 -14.41 17.90
CA GLU A 50 -5.03 -13.07 18.31
C GLU A 50 -3.68 -13.11 19.04
N LEU A 51 -2.85 -12.10 18.79
CA LEU A 51 -1.70 -11.75 19.63
C LEU A 51 -1.97 -10.44 20.36
N ASP A 52 -1.73 -10.44 21.67
CA ASP A 52 -1.80 -9.26 22.54
C ASP A 52 -0.57 -9.13 23.42
N ASP A 53 -0.48 -7.99 24.11
CA ASP A 53 0.37 -7.79 25.27
C ASP A 53 -0.42 -7.18 26.44
N ASP A 54 0.26 -6.86 27.54
CA ASP A 54 -0.34 -6.24 28.74
C ASP A 54 -1.10 -4.92 28.46
N GLN A 55 -0.89 -4.28 27.30
CA GLN A 55 -1.55 -3.05 26.88
C GLN A 55 -2.67 -3.27 25.84
N GLY A 56 -2.81 -4.48 25.30
CA GLY A 56 -3.93 -4.87 24.44
C GLY A 56 -3.51 -5.62 23.18
N TRP A 57 -4.47 -5.84 22.29
CA TRP A 57 -4.26 -6.61 21.06
C TRP A 57 -3.33 -5.87 20.09
N GLN A 58 -2.41 -6.62 19.48
CA GLN A 58 -1.51 -6.13 18.43
C GLN A 58 -2.05 -6.49 17.04
N PHE A 59 -2.43 -7.76 16.83
CA PHE A 59 -3.08 -8.19 15.60
C PHE A 59 -3.88 -9.47 15.79
N TYR A 60 -4.84 -9.70 14.90
CA TYR A 60 -5.59 -10.95 14.85
C TYR A 60 -6.01 -11.31 13.43
N SER A 61 -6.21 -12.61 13.22
CA SER A 61 -7.04 -13.11 12.12
C SER A 61 -8.40 -13.54 12.66
N GLN A 62 -9.47 -13.22 11.94
CA GLN A 62 -10.84 -13.57 12.32
C GLN A 62 -11.58 -14.18 11.15
N ARG A 63 -12.30 -15.28 11.37
CA ARG A 63 -13.40 -15.69 10.51
C ARG A 63 -14.69 -15.00 10.97
N ASN A 64 -15.33 -14.28 10.06
CA ASN A 64 -16.59 -13.56 10.28
C ASN A 64 -17.79 -14.51 10.20
N THR A 65 -18.96 -14.03 10.62
CA THR A 65 -20.23 -14.78 10.59
C THR A 65 -20.67 -15.18 9.19
N ASP A 66 -20.28 -14.41 8.17
CA ASP A 66 -20.51 -14.71 6.75
C ASP A 66 -19.46 -15.67 6.14
N GLY A 67 -18.52 -16.17 6.95
CA GLY A 67 -17.44 -17.05 6.52
C GLY A 67 -16.22 -16.35 5.92
N SER A 68 -16.27 -15.04 5.66
CA SER A 68 -15.11 -14.26 5.21
C SER A 68 -14.03 -14.19 6.28
N ILE A 69 -12.80 -13.84 5.89
CA ILE A 69 -11.67 -13.71 6.81
C ILE A 69 -11.17 -12.26 6.79
N SER A 70 -10.87 -11.72 7.97
CA SER A 70 -10.15 -10.46 8.11
C SER A 70 -8.86 -10.67 8.89
N PHE A 71 -7.80 -9.97 8.46
CA PHE A 71 -6.57 -9.80 9.22
C PHE A 71 -6.50 -8.34 9.66
N ARG A 72 -6.34 -8.10 10.97
CA ARG A 72 -6.40 -6.77 11.57
C ARG A 72 -5.13 -6.51 12.35
N VAL A 73 -4.56 -5.33 12.19
CA VAL A 73 -3.35 -4.86 12.87
C VAL A 73 -3.71 -3.58 13.61
N ASN A 74 -3.38 -3.49 14.89
CA ASN A 74 -3.57 -2.32 15.74
C ASN A 74 -2.35 -1.40 15.63
N GLY A 75 -2.07 -0.93 14.41
CA GLY A 75 -0.87 -0.17 14.14
C GLY A 75 -0.54 -0.11 12.65
N GLN A 76 0.71 0.27 12.36
CA GLN A 76 1.23 0.37 11.01
C GLN A 76 1.68 -1.00 10.50
N MET A 77 1.34 -1.32 9.24
CA MET A 77 1.85 -2.49 8.53
C MET A 77 2.99 -2.03 7.61
N GLU A 78 4.20 -2.53 7.87
CA GLU A 78 5.39 -2.25 7.06
C GLU A 78 5.79 -3.48 6.23
N PRO A 79 5.30 -3.62 4.98
CA PRO A 79 5.76 -4.65 4.06
C PRO A 79 7.20 -4.35 3.60
N ASN A 80 7.92 -5.41 3.25
CA ASN A 80 9.22 -5.31 2.57
C ASN A 80 9.13 -4.68 1.16
N SER A 81 7.93 -4.67 0.56
CA SER A 81 7.64 -4.07 -0.73
C SER A 81 6.19 -3.60 -0.81
N TYR A 82 6.00 -2.36 -1.29
CA TYR A 82 4.68 -1.77 -1.55
C TYR A 82 4.23 -1.91 -3.01
N SER A 83 4.90 -2.73 -3.84
CA SER A 83 4.68 -2.77 -5.29
C SER A 83 3.23 -3.07 -5.71
N ASN A 84 2.51 -3.88 -4.94
CA ASN A 84 1.08 -4.16 -5.16
C ASN A 84 0.16 -2.97 -4.80
N PHE A 85 0.61 -2.03 -3.98
CA PHE A 85 -0.09 -0.77 -3.71
C PHE A 85 0.31 0.29 -4.74
N ASP A 86 1.60 0.44 -5.02
CA ASP A 86 2.14 1.45 -5.92
C ASP A 86 1.64 1.30 -7.36
N SER A 87 1.30 0.08 -7.78
CA SER A 87 0.73 -0.18 -9.11
C SER A 87 -0.74 0.22 -9.26
N ARG A 88 -1.43 0.64 -8.19
CA ARG A 88 -2.89 0.88 -8.20
C ARG A 88 -3.29 2.35 -8.08
N TYR A 89 -2.40 3.21 -7.58
CA TYR A 89 -2.73 4.60 -7.27
C TYR A 89 -1.80 5.57 -7.99
N VAL A 90 -2.32 6.77 -8.28
CA VAL A 90 -1.50 7.88 -8.77
C VAL A 90 -0.66 8.40 -7.60
N GLN A 91 0.66 8.34 -7.73
CA GLN A 91 1.56 8.89 -6.72
C GLN A 91 1.84 10.38 -6.92
N ASP A 92 1.82 10.87 -8.16
CA ASP A 92 2.16 12.25 -8.49
C ASP A 92 1.56 12.68 -9.85
N ILE A 93 1.46 13.99 -10.05
CA ILE A 93 1.00 14.64 -11.28
C ILE A 93 1.95 15.79 -11.64
N ARG A 94 2.37 15.87 -12.90
CA ARG A 94 3.23 16.96 -13.37
C ARG A 94 2.90 17.42 -14.78
N LEU A 95 3.45 18.56 -15.15
CA LEU A 95 3.61 18.95 -16.56
C LEU A 95 4.91 18.38 -17.10
N GLY A 96 4.84 17.70 -18.24
CA GLY A 96 6.02 17.18 -18.95
C GLY A 96 6.80 18.27 -19.69
N SER A 97 7.58 17.86 -20.68
CA SER A 97 8.44 18.76 -21.45
C SER A 97 7.65 19.86 -22.16
N LEU A 98 8.21 21.08 -22.15
CA LEU A 98 7.71 22.23 -22.89
C LEU A 98 7.80 21.97 -24.40
N GLN A 99 6.76 22.34 -25.12
CA GLN A 99 6.76 22.45 -26.57
C GLN A 99 6.38 23.87 -26.95
N TYR A 100 7.10 24.45 -27.91
CA TYR A 100 6.78 25.75 -28.50
C TYR A 100 6.19 25.54 -29.90
N GLY A 101 5.16 26.31 -30.23
CA GLY A 101 4.56 26.36 -31.56
C GLY A 101 4.33 27.80 -31.98
N GLN A 102 4.78 28.16 -33.17
CA GLN A 102 4.49 29.47 -33.76
C GLN A 102 3.01 29.55 -34.13
N VAL A 103 2.34 30.62 -33.68
CA VAL A 103 0.92 30.90 -33.92
C VAL A 103 0.76 31.88 -35.08
N TRP A 104 1.53 32.98 -35.08
CA TRP A 104 1.46 33.96 -36.18
C TRP A 104 2.04 33.38 -37.47
N ASN A 105 1.24 33.35 -38.54
CA ASN A 105 1.57 32.70 -39.81
C ASN A 105 2.10 31.26 -39.65
N GLY A 106 1.78 30.60 -38.52
CA GLY A 106 2.25 29.28 -38.16
C GLY A 106 1.08 28.33 -37.89
N PRO A 107 1.34 27.01 -37.82
CA PRO A 107 0.28 26.03 -37.62
C PRO A 107 -0.30 26.04 -36.19
N GLY A 108 0.35 26.73 -35.24
CA GLY A 108 -0.01 26.70 -33.84
C GLY A 108 -0.03 25.27 -33.28
N PHE A 109 -1.02 25.00 -32.43
CA PHE A 109 -1.33 23.66 -31.95
C PHE A 109 -2.81 23.34 -32.21
N SER A 110 -3.08 22.18 -32.80
CA SER A 110 -4.41 21.59 -32.74
C SER A 110 -4.65 20.96 -31.37
N ASP A 111 -5.91 20.64 -31.07
CA ASP A 111 -6.21 19.79 -29.91
C ASP A 111 -5.39 18.49 -30.00
N THR A 112 -4.82 18.10 -28.87
CA THR A 112 -3.99 16.90 -28.73
C THR A 112 -4.25 16.35 -27.34
N SER A 113 -4.78 15.12 -27.30
CA SER A 113 -5.14 14.44 -26.05
C SER A 113 -4.03 14.54 -25.00
N GLY A 114 -4.39 15.00 -23.79
CA GLY A 114 -3.47 15.14 -22.66
C GLY A 114 -2.54 16.36 -22.67
N TYR A 115 -2.64 17.26 -23.65
CA TYR A 115 -1.84 18.49 -23.68
C TYR A 115 -2.63 19.72 -23.22
N VAL A 116 -1.92 20.64 -22.56
CA VAL A 116 -2.46 21.95 -22.15
C VAL A 116 -1.54 23.08 -22.60
N ILE A 117 -2.12 24.22 -22.97
CA ILE A 117 -1.36 25.46 -23.18
C ILE A 117 -0.88 25.97 -21.82
N THR A 118 0.40 26.32 -21.76
CA THR A 118 1.09 26.76 -20.52
C THR A 118 1.72 28.15 -20.67
N GLY A 119 1.61 28.77 -21.85
CA GLY A 119 2.05 30.13 -22.07
C GLY A 119 1.69 30.61 -23.48
N ILE A 120 1.54 31.91 -23.61
CA ILE A 120 1.33 32.63 -24.88
C ILE A 120 2.36 33.75 -24.93
N THR A 121 2.98 33.96 -26.09
CA THR A 121 4.02 34.96 -26.29
C THR A 121 3.68 35.87 -27.44
N ASN A 122 3.84 37.17 -27.21
CA ASN A 122 4.04 38.18 -28.24
C ASN A 122 5.42 38.80 -27.99
N GLY A 123 6.34 38.63 -28.91
CA GLY A 123 7.72 39.10 -28.82
C GLY A 123 7.92 40.52 -29.33
N ASN A 124 7.05 41.02 -30.23
CA ASN A 124 7.15 42.36 -30.79
C ASN A 124 6.21 43.39 -30.11
N SER A 125 5.39 42.93 -29.16
CA SER A 125 4.39 43.70 -28.41
C SER A 125 3.36 44.43 -29.27
N ASP A 126 3.02 43.89 -30.45
CA ASP A 126 1.90 44.35 -31.27
C ASP A 126 0.53 43.79 -30.77
N GLU A 127 -0.52 43.90 -31.57
CA GLU A 127 -1.86 43.41 -31.23
C GLU A 127 -2.05 41.89 -31.44
N LEU A 128 -1.05 41.17 -31.95
CA LEU A 128 -1.16 39.78 -32.39
C LEU A 128 -0.40 38.80 -31.47
N VAL A 129 -0.68 37.50 -31.57
CA VAL A 129 0.03 36.45 -30.81
C VAL A 129 1.04 35.77 -31.71
N ASP A 130 2.31 35.74 -31.30
CA ASP A 130 3.39 35.12 -32.08
C ASP A 130 3.53 33.62 -31.83
N GLY A 131 3.38 33.19 -30.58
CA GLY A 131 3.72 31.83 -30.17
C GLY A 131 2.91 31.32 -28.98
N ALA A 132 2.85 29.99 -28.89
CA ALA A 132 2.23 29.28 -27.80
C ALA A 132 3.18 28.22 -27.24
N HIS A 133 3.10 28.02 -25.94
CA HIS A 133 3.78 26.97 -25.21
C HIS A 133 2.76 25.93 -24.75
N ARG A 134 3.02 24.65 -24.94
CA ARG A 134 2.20 23.56 -24.38
C ARG A 134 3.03 22.50 -23.69
N ARG A 135 2.40 21.74 -22.79
CA ARG A 135 3.01 20.61 -22.08
C ARG A 135 2.00 19.46 -21.98
N PRO A 136 2.43 18.19 -22.03
CA PRO A 136 1.55 17.09 -21.65
C PRO A 136 1.36 17.08 -20.14
N ILE A 137 0.16 16.77 -19.66
CA ILE A 137 -0.06 16.40 -18.26
C ILE A 137 0.34 14.93 -18.12
N GLN A 138 1.14 14.63 -17.10
CA GLN A 138 1.62 13.28 -16.79
C GLN A 138 1.21 12.87 -15.38
N LYS A 139 0.95 11.57 -15.19
CA LYS A 139 0.70 10.94 -13.89
C LYS A 139 1.72 9.83 -13.61
N LEU A 140 2.14 9.71 -12.36
CA LEU A 140 3.03 8.64 -11.88
C LEU A 140 2.16 7.49 -11.34
N ILE A 141 2.34 6.28 -11.87
CA ILE A 141 1.76 5.03 -11.35
C ILE A 141 2.86 3.97 -11.41
N GLY A 142 3.09 3.23 -10.32
CA GLY A 142 4.05 2.12 -10.29
C GLY A 142 5.48 2.51 -10.70
N ASN A 143 5.94 3.69 -10.28
CA ASN A 143 7.24 4.26 -10.65
C ASN A 143 7.41 4.54 -12.17
N GLN A 144 6.32 4.61 -12.92
CA GLN A 144 6.32 4.96 -14.34
C GLN A 144 5.43 6.19 -14.61
N TRP A 145 5.94 7.13 -15.43
CA TRP A 145 5.18 8.29 -15.89
C TRP A 145 4.35 7.95 -17.13
N TYR A 146 3.08 8.31 -17.10
CA TYR A 146 2.13 8.15 -18.21
C TYR A 146 1.57 9.52 -18.62
N ASN A 147 1.41 9.76 -19.92
CA ASN A 147 0.60 10.89 -20.39
C ASN A 147 -0.88 10.61 -20.09
N VAL A 148 -1.61 11.63 -19.65
CA VAL A 148 -3.07 11.53 -19.48
C VAL A 148 -3.77 11.61 -20.84
N VAL A 149 -5.08 11.33 -20.86
CA VAL A 149 -5.93 11.44 -22.05
C VAL A 149 -7.07 12.43 -21.81
N SER A 150 -7.47 13.13 -22.86
CA SER A 150 -8.70 13.95 -22.94
C SER A 150 -9.86 13.11 -23.49
N ILE A 151 -11.10 13.39 -23.05
CA ILE A 151 -12.35 12.75 -23.49
C ILE A 151 -13.29 13.74 -24.18
#